data_AF-A0A9D1EPB9-F1
#
_entry.id   AF-A0A9D1EPB9-F1
#
_cell.length_a   1.000
_cell.length_b   1.000
_cell.length_c   1.000
_cell.angle_alpha   90.00
_cell.angle_beta   90.00
_cell.angle_gamma   90.00
#
_symmetry.space_group_name_H-M   'P 1'
#
loop_
_entity.id
_entity.type
_entity.pdbx_description
1 polymer ?
#
loop_
_entity_poly.entity_id
_entity_poly.type
_entity_poly.pdbx_seq_one_letter_code
_entity_poly.pdbx_strand_id
1 'polypeptide(L)'
;MQELWDYCGDDPLGMKILTIMLDCLVKTHERYKVLGIPNKIFIDTMGFIPRFIAGHKAAHGVSAFVWSWWLPREISLKEFRIGEYEYEFLTDNGERRINLHIPSDADLKSGDIEAIYPFVKEYYPEYDGCEIVCDSWLLSAELKKLLSEDTTLQRAMKKHLEAGRKVGSAYGVYVRR
;
A
#
# COMPACT_ATOMS: atom_id res chain seq x y z
N MET A 1 7.39 -13.76 -12.14
CA MET A 1 6.06 -14.22 -11.64
C MET A 1 5.56 -15.41 -12.43
N GLN A 2 5.46 -15.34 -13.76
CA GLN A 2 4.99 -16.47 -14.59
C GLN A 2 5.69 -17.80 -14.27
N GLU A 3 7.03 -17.82 -14.27
CA GLU A 3 7.82 -19.01 -13.96
C GLU A 3 7.49 -19.63 -12.59
N LEU A 4 7.17 -18.80 -11.58
CA LEU A 4 6.80 -19.30 -10.24
C LEU A 4 5.39 -19.91 -10.24
N TRP A 5 4.45 -19.32 -10.98
CA TRP A 5 3.12 -19.91 -11.16
C TRP A 5 3.21 -21.24 -11.90
N ASP A 6 3.99 -21.30 -12.97
CA ASP A 6 4.21 -22.53 -13.75
C ASP A 6 4.84 -23.63 -12.87
N TYR A 7 5.80 -23.26 -12.01
CA TYR A 7 6.40 -24.18 -11.04
C TYR A 7 5.39 -24.72 -10.01
N CYS A 8 4.47 -23.88 -9.53
CA CYS A 8 3.46 -24.30 -8.55
C CYS A 8 2.40 -25.25 -9.15
N GLY A 9 2.16 -25.14 -10.46
CA GLY A 9 1.13 -25.89 -11.17
C GLY A 9 -0.26 -25.55 -10.64
N ASP A 10 -1.07 -26.57 -10.36
CA ASP A 10 -2.41 -26.40 -9.77
C ASP A 10 -2.32 -25.83 -8.34
N ASP A 11 -2.65 -24.55 -8.17
CA ASP A 11 -2.66 -23.84 -6.88
C ASP A 11 -3.89 -22.91 -6.75
N PRO A 12 -5.12 -23.47 -6.78
CA PRO A 12 -6.35 -22.66 -6.84
C PRO A 12 -6.59 -21.81 -5.59
N LEU A 13 -5.91 -22.12 -4.49
CA LEU A 13 -5.96 -21.34 -3.24
C LEU A 13 -4.72 -20.45 -3.04
N GLY A 14 -3.74 -20.49 -3.95
CA GLY A 14 -2.50 -19.71 -3.86
C GLY A 14 -1.59 -20.07 -2.69
N MET A 15 -1.76 -21.25 -2.09
CA MET A 15 -1.04 -21.65 -0.88
C MET A 15 0.37 -22.17 -1.18
N LYS A 16 0.58 -22.81 -2.35
CA LYS A 16 1.92 -23.23 -2.76
C LYS A 16 2.80 -22.03 -3.02
N ILE A 17 2.31 -21.07 -3.80
CA ILE A 17 3.09 -19.86 -4.09
C ILE A 17 3.31 -18.99 -2.85
N LEU A 18 2.32 -18.92 -1.96
CA LEU A 18 2.48 -18.22 -0.68
C LEU A 18 3.61 -18.86 0.15
N THR A 19 3.71 -20.19 0.18
CA THR A 19 4.78 -20.89 0.91
C THR A 19 6.17 -20.49 0.40
N ILE A 20 6.35 -20.40 -0.92
CA ILE A 20 7.61 -19.95 -1.54
C ILE A 20 7.90 -18.50 -1.18
N MET A 21 6.88 -17.65 -1.20
CA MET A 21 7.01 -16.23 -0.86
C MET A 21 7.33 -16.01 0.62
N LEU A 22 6.78 -16.82 1.52
CA LEU A 22 7.10 -16.80 2.96
C LEU A 22 8.57 -17.17 3.22
N ASP A 23 9.12 -18.14 2.48
CA ASP A 23 10.56 -18.45 2.55
C ASP A 23 11.42 -17.25 2.11
N CYS A 24 10.99 -16.56 1.04
CA CYS A 24 11.66 -15.34 0.58
C CYS A 24 11.62 -14.22 1.63
N LEU A 25 10.53 -14.12 2.40
CA LEU A 25 10.41 -13.13 3.47
C LEU A 25 11.38 -13.34 4.62
N VAL A 26 11.90 -14.56 4.84
CA VAL A 26 13.00 -14.78 5.78
C VAL A 26 14.22 -13.95 5.37
N LYS A 27 14.57 -13.99 4.09
CA LYS A 27 15.69 -13.20 3.55
C LYS A 27 15.37 -11.70 3.56
N THR A 28 14.14 -11.32 3.28
CA THR A 28 13.69 -9.93 3.38
C THR A 28 13.84 -9.42 4.82
N HIS A 29 13.45 -10.21 5.83
CA HIS A 29 13.59 -9.84 7.24
C HIS A 29 15.05 -9.61 7.65
N GLU A 30 15.97 -10.47 7.20
CA GLU A 30 17.41 -10.25 7.43
C GLU A 30 17.89 -8.94 6.79
N ARG A 31 17.37 -8.59 5.61
CA ARG A 31 17.69 -7.29 4.98
C ARG A 31 17.15 -6.10 5.78
N TYR A 32 15.95 -6.19 6.36
CA TYR A 32 15.44 -5.15 7.28
C TYR A 32 16.42 -4.93 8.43
N LYS A 33 16.95 -6.00 9.04
CA LYS A 33 17.95 -5.90 10.12
C LYS A 33 19.24 -5.24 9.66
N VAL A 34 19.75 -5.61 8.48
CA VAL A 34 20.98 -5.01 7.91
C VAL A 34 20.80 -3.52 7.62
N LEU A 35 19.62 -3.12 7.14
CA LEU A 35 19.30 -1.71 6.85
C LEU A 35 18.95 -0.91 8.12
N GLY A 36 18.81 -1.57 9.27
CA GLY A 36 18.40 -0.93 10.52
C GLY A 36 16.93 -0.52 10.56
N ILE A 37 16.10 -1.00 9.62
CA ILE A 37 14.67 -0.66 9.57
C ILE A 37 13.97 -1.36 10.76
N PRO A 38 13.13 -0.65 11.54
CA PRO A 38 12.50 -1.21 12.73
C PRO A 38 11.65 -2.45 12.40
N ASN A 39 11.77 -3.47 13.24
CA ASN A 39 10.99 -4.71 13.09
C ASN A 39 9.47 -4.47 13.06
N LYS A 40 8.99 -3.40 13.70
CA LYS A 40 7.59 -3.00 13.64
C LYS A 40 7.14 -2.73 12.19
N ILE A 41 7.95 -2.02 11.40
CA ILE A 41 7.62 -1.73 10.00
C ILE A 41 7.53 -3.03 9.19
N PHE A 42 8.44 -3.99 9.42
CA PHE A 42 8.34 -5.30 8.79
C PHE A 42 7.02 -6.00 9.13
N ILE A 43 6.66 -6.07 10.41
CA ILE A 43 5.43 -6.73 10.86
C ILE A 43 4.18 -6.04 10.30
N ASP A 44 4.13 -4.71 10.34
CA ASP A 44 3.00 -3.92 9.82
C ASP A 44 2.85 -4.14 8.30
N THR A 45 3.97 -4.13 7.57
CA THR A 45 4.01 -4.35 6.11
C THR A 45 3.57 -5.77 5.77
N MET A 46 4.10 -6.79 6.45
CA MET A 46 3.68 -8.18 6.23
C MET A 46 2.24 -8.48 6.68
N GLY A 47 1.61 -7.57 7.43
CA GLY A 47 0.17 -7.56 7.71
C GLY A 47 -0.69 -7.65 6.46
N PHE A 48 -0.13 -7.31 5.28
CA PHE A 48 -0.67 -7.60 3.96
C PHE A 48 -1.22 -9.04 3.83
N ILE A 49 -0.42 -10.06 4.18
CA ILE A 49 -0.77 -11.46 3.95
C ILE A 49 -2.04 -11.88 4.71
N PRO A 50 -2.11 -11.78 6.05
CA PRO A 50 -3.31 -12.16 6.78
C PRO A 50 -4.52 -11.29 6.41
N ARG A 51 -4.33 -10.00 6.09
CA ARG A 51 -5.40 -9.10 5.65
C ARG A 51 -6.07 -9.60 4.37
N PHE A 52 -5.29 -9.98 3.36
CA PHE A 52 -5.85 -10.48 2.09
C PHE A 52 -6.45 -11.88 2.21
N ILE A 53 -5.89 -12.76 3.04
CA ILE A 53 -6.50 -14.07 3.32
C ILE A 53 -7.85 -13.91 4.05
N ALA A 54 -7.91 -13.04 5.06
CA ALA A 54 -9.13 -12.75 5.80
C ALA A 54 -10.20 -12.12 4.90
N GLY A 55 -9.81 -11.16 4.06
CA GLY A 55 -10.71 -10.54 3.07
C GLY A 55 -11.28 -11.55 2.09
N HIS A 56 -10.44 -12.45 1.55
CA HIS A 56 -10.91 -13.51 0.65
C HIS A 56 -11.91 -14.46 1.36
N LYS A 57 -11.61 -14.85 2.60
CA LYS A 57 -12.52 -15.69 3.39
C LYS A 57 -13.86 -15.01 3.64
N ALA A 58 -13.85 -13.72 3.97
CA ALA A 58 -15.07 -12.95 4.18
C ALA A 58 -15.94 -12.86 2.91
N ALA A 59 -15.31 -12.70 1.74
CA ALA A 59 -16.02 -12.57 0.47
C ALA A 59 -16.49 -13.91 -0.14
N HIS A 60 -15.73 -14.99 0.06
CA HIS A 60 -15.93 -16.26 -0.66
C HIS A 60 -16.11 -17.49 0.24
N GLY A 61 -16.08 -17.33 1.56
CA GLY A 61 -16.22 -18.43 2.53
C GLY A 61 -14.98 -19.34 2.66
N VAL A 62 -13.96 -19.15 1.82
CA VAL A 62 -12.73 -19.97 1.79
C VAL A 62 -11.49 -19.11 1.99
N SER A 63 -10.53 -19.61 2.77
CA SER A 63 -9.22 -18.97 2.93
C SER A 63 -8.34 -19.28 1.71
N ALA A 64 -7.95 -18.23 0.99
CA ALA A 64 -7.06 -18.33 -0.15
C ALA A 64 -6.19 -17.06 -0.25
N PHE A 65 -5.03 -17.18 -0.88
CA PHE A 65 -4.13 -16.07 -1.16
C PHE A 65 -3.97 -15.84 -2.66
N VAL A 66 -4.88 -15.06 -3.23
CA VAL A 66 -4.92 -14.75 -4.67
C VAL A 66 -4.13 -13.49 -5.04
N TRP A 67 -3.35 -12.95 -4.10
CA TRP A 67 -2.62 -11.68 -4.21
C TRP A 67 -1.11 -11.85 -4.38
N SER A 68 -0.68 -13.04 -4.84
CA SER A 68 0.72 -13.36 -5.08
C SER A 68 1.41 -12.46 -6.11
N TRP A 69 0.64 -11.76 -6.96
CA TRP A 69 1.18 -10.81 -7.94
C TRP A 69 1.57 -9.45 -7.32
N TRP A 70 1.11 -9.14 -6.10
CA TRP A 70 1.42 -7.89 -5.39
C TRP A 70 2.56 -8.04 -4.39
N LEU A 71 2.56 -9.15 -3.64
CA LEU A 71 3.55 -9.49 -2.59
C LEU A 71 5.04 -9.34 -2.98
N PRO A 72 5.46 -9.49 -4.26
CA PRO A 72 6.83 -9.21 -4.66
C PRO A 72 7.34 -7.80 -4.31
N ARG A 73 6.47 -6.80 -4.18
CA ARG A 73 6.84 -5.44 -3.74
C ARG A 73 7.39 -5.45 -2.31
N GLU A 74 6.67 -6.12 -1.43
CA GLU A 74 7.02 -6.30 -0.02
C GLU A 74 8.32 -7.09 0.12
N ILE A 75 8.44 -8.20 -0.62
CA ILE A 75 9.65 -9.05 -0.63
C ILE A 75 10.87 -8.26 -1.09
N SER A 76 10.70 -7.38 -2.09
CA SER A 76 11.79 -6.63 -2.73
C SER A 76 12.16 -5.32 -2.04
N LEU A 77 11.58 -5.01 -0.86
CA LEU A 77 11.79 -3.75 -0.15
C LEU A 77 11.40 -2.52 -0.98
N LYS A 78 10.33 -2.68 -1.78
CA LYS A 78 9.77 -1.60 -2.59
C LYS A 78 8.54 -0.99 -1.97
N GLU A 79 7.83 -1.71 -1.12
CA GLU A 79 6.62 -1.22 -0.46
C GLU A 79 6.75 -1.39 1.05
N PHE A 80 6.21 -0.42 1.80
CA PHE A 80 6.27 -0.35 3.26
C PHE A 80 4.97 0.20 3.80
N ARG A 81 4.44 -0.41 4.87
CA ARG A 81 3.36 0.19 5.65
C ARG A 81 3.93 1.12 6.73
N ILE A 82 3.63 2.41 6.63
CA ILE A 82 3.99 3.44 7.60
C ILE A 82 2.70 4.08 8.14
N GLY A 83 2.36 3.78 9.40
CA GLY A 83 1.08 4.19 9.98
C GLY A 83 -0.10 3.48 9.30
N GLU A 84 -1.05 4.26 8.78
CA GLU A 84 -2.26 3.73 8.13
C GLU A 84 -2.09 3.45 6.63
N TYR A 85 -1.01 3.93 6.01
CA TYR A 85 -0.84 3.87 4.56
C TYR A 85 0.35 2.99 4.14
N GLU A 86 0.30 2.50 2.91
CA GLU A 86 1.37 1.73 2.27
C GLU A 86 2.04 2.59 1.19
N TYR A 87 3.38 2.56 1.11
CA TYR A 87 4.18 3.45 0.27
C TYR A 87 5.12 2.65 -0.61
N GLU A 88 4.92 2.71 -1.93
CA GLU A 88 5.71 2.04 -2.96
C GLU A 88 6.75 2.99 -3.57
N PHE A 89 8.02 2.63 -3.46
CA PHE A 89 9.17 3.39 -3.94
C PHE A 89 9.49 2.99 -5.38
N LEU A 90 9.26 3.91 -6.32
CA LEU A 90 9.39 3.67 -7.75
C LEU A 90 10.53 4.50 -8.35
N THR A 91 11.32 3.89 -9.22
CA THR A 91 12.26 4.58 -10.11
C THR A 91 11.96 4.15 -11.53
N ASP A 92 11.56 5.09 -12.38
CA ASP A 92 11.27 4.87 -13.80
C ASP A 92 12.05 5.87 -14.65
N ASN A 93 12.85 5.40 -15.61
CA ASN A 93 13.74 6.23 -16.44
C ASN A 93 14.63 7.23 -15.66
N GLY A 94 14.97 6.90 -14.40
CA GLY A 94 15.74 7.76 -13.51
C GLY A 94 14.91 8.76 -12.69
N GLU A 95 13.61 8.85 -12.94
CA GLU A 95 12.67 9.65 -12.15
C GLU A 95 12.15 8.83 -10.97
N ARG A 96 12.26 9.40 -9.77
CA ARG A 96 11.79 8.79 -8.53
C ARG A 96 10.44 9.35 -8.13
N ARG A 97 9.55 8.46 -7.68
CA ARG A 97 8.26 8.81 -7.08
C ARG A 97 7.91 7.82 -5.98
N ILE A 98 7.04 8.25 -5.07
CA ILE A 98 6.46 7.40 -4.04
C ILE A 98 4.97 7.25 -4.36
N ASN A 99 4.51 6.02 -4.55
CA ASN A 99 3.08 5.75 -4.73
C ASN A 99 2.46 5.38 -3.37
N LEU A 100 1.43 6.10 -2.97
CA LEU A 100 0.63 5.81 -1.78
C LEU A 100 -0.52 4.86 -2.16
N HIS A 101 -0.62 3.78 -1.40
CA HIS A 101 -1.71 2.82 -1.43
C HIS A 101 -2.50 2.93 -0.12
N ILE A 102 -3.82 2.75 -0.21
CA ILE A 102 -4.73 2.78 0.94
C ILE A 102 -5.16 1.34 1.25
N PRO A 103 -4.62 0.71 2.31
CA PRO A 103 -5.03 -0.61 2.77
C PRO A 103 -6.53 -0.66 3.08
N SER A 104 -7.15 -1.83 2.89
CA SER A 104 -8.58 -2.02 3.17
C SER A 104 -8.95 -1.89 4.66
N ASP A 105 -7.96 -1.97 5.55
CA ASP A 105 -8.08 -1.82 7.00
C ASP A 105 -7.57 -0.46 7.51
N ALA A 106 -7.21 0.47 6.62
CA ALA A 106 -6.72 1.79 7.01
C ALA A 106 -7.81 2.63 7.68
N ASP A 107 -7.49 3.25 8.82
CA ASP A 107 -8.33 4.32 9.38
C ASP A 107 -7.96 5.66 8.77
N LEU A 108 -8.78 6.10 7.81
CA LEU A 108 -8.61 7.38 7.12
C LEU A 108 -8.69 8.61 8.04
N LYS A 109 -9.15 8.47 9.29
CA LYS A 109 -9.17 9.56 10.27
C LYS A 109 -7.82 9.76 10.95
N SER A 110 -7.10 8.67 11.20
CA SER A 110 -5.79 8.69 11.86
C SER A 110 -4.63 8.67 10.86
N GLY A 111 -4.90 8.38 9.59
CA GLY A 111 -3.86 8.31 8.57
C GLY A 111 -3.19 9.66 8.31
N ASP A 112 -1.88 9.67 8.46
CA ASP A 112 -1.02 10.83 8.26
C ASP A 112 0.00 10.54 7.15
N ILE A 113 -0.09 11.29 6.04
CA ILE A 113 0.83 11.12 4.92
C ILE A 113 2.24 11.58 5.31
N GLU A 114 2.37 12.58 6.18
CA GLU A 114 3.67 13.16 6.54
C GLU A 114 4.53 12.22 7.41
N ALA A 115 3.92 11.18 7.99
CA ALA A 115 4.60 10.14 8.76
C ALA A 115 5.67 9.40 7.95
N ILE A 116 5.61 9.44 6.62
CA ILE A 116 6.62 8.83 5.73
C ILE A 116 7.94 9.61 5.70
N TYR A 117 7.94 10.92 5.96
CA TYR A 117 9.14 11.74 5.72
C TYR A 117 10.34 11.38 6.61
N PRO A 118 10.18 11.12 7.92
CA PRO A 118 11.30 10.64 8.74
C PRO A 118 11.86 9.31 8.21
N PHE A 119 10.98 8.39 7.79
CA PHE A 119 11.37 7.10 7.24
C PHE A 119 12.18 7.25 5.94
N VAL A 120 11.70 8.09 5.00
CA VAL A 120 12.41 8.38 3.74
C VAL A 120 13.78 8.97 4.03
N LYS A 121 13.86 9.98 4.90
CA LYS A 121 15.12 10.65 5.21
C LYS A 121 16.16 9.71 5.81
N GLU A 122 15.72 8.73 6.61
CA GLU A 122 16.61 7.80 7.29
C GLU A 122 17.05 6.63 6.39
N TYR A 123 16.11 6.00 5.67
CA TYR A 123 16.37 4.72 4.98
C TYR A 123 16.43 4.83 3.45
N TYR A 124 15.82 5.86 2.87
CA TYR A 124 15.71 6.07 1.42
C TYR A 124 15.94 7.55 1.04
N PRO A 125 17.07 8.17 1.45
CA PRO A 125 17.30 9.61 1.28
C PRO A 125 17.32 10.05 -0.19
N GLU A 126 17.57 9.15 -1.13
CA GLU A 126 17.47 9.41 -2.56
C GLU A 126 16.04 9.70 -3.04
N TYR A 127 15.03 9.40 -2.21
CA TYR A 127 13.62 9.73 -2.40
C TYR A 127 13.18 10.98 -1.62
N ASP A 128 14.08 11.66 -0.89
CA ASP A 128 13.72 12.88 -0.16
C ASP A 128 13.21 13.96 -1.12
N GLY A 129 12.10 14.60 -0.75
CA GLY A 129 11.40 15.58 -1.60
C GLY A 129 10.71 15.03 -2.85
N CYS A 130 10.68 13.71 -3.05
CA CYS A 130 9.92 13.11 -4.15
C CYS A 130 8.42 13.33 -3.99
N GLU A 131 7.73 13.37 -5.13
CA GLU A 131 6.29 13.37 -5.18
C GLU A 131 5.69 12.10 -4.56
N ILE A 132 4.61 12.28 -3.79
CA ILE A 132 3.75 11.20 -3.29
C ILE A 132 2.44 11.16 -4.08
N VAL A 133 2.28 10.18 -4.97
CA VAL A 133 1.10 10.00 -5.84
C VAL A 133 0.12 9.01 -5.21
N CYS A 134 -1.18 9.28 -5.27
CA CYS A 134 -2.21 8.30 -4.89
C CYS A 134 -3.24 8.14 -6.01
N ASP A 135 -3.28 6.98 -6.65
CA ASP A 135 -4.30 6.63 -7.63
C ASP A 135 -5.36 5.74 -6.97
N SER A 136 -6.48 6.34 -6.54
CA SER A 136 -7.56 5.63 -5.86
C SER A 136 -8.93 6.07 -6.34
N TRP A 137 -9.84 5.10 -6.48
CA TRP A 137 -11.26 5.36 -6.73
C TRP A 137 -11.89 6.23 -5.64
N LEU A 138 -11.35 6.21 -4.41
CA LEU A 138 -11.80 7.08 -3.31
C LEU A 138 -11.63 8.58 -3.62
N LEU A 139 -10.72 8.92 -4.54
CA LEU A 139 -10.44 10.29 -4.95
C LEU A 139 -11.25 10.72 -6.18
N SER A 140 -12.11 9.85 -6.72
CA SER A 140 -12.98 10.18 -7.86
C SER A 140 -13.95 11.31 -7.52
N ALA A 141 -14.07 12.28 -8.43
CA ALA A 141 -14.97 13.43 -8.27
C ALA A 141 -16.46 13.02 -8.34
N GLU A 142 -16.75 11.89 -8.96
CA GLU A 142 -18.08 11.32 -9.17
C GLU A 142 -18.66 10.70 -7.90
N LEU A 143 -17.81 10.26 -6.95
CA LEU A 143 -18.24 9.71 -5.66
C LEU A 143 -19.15 10.68 -4.89
N LYS A 144 -18.95 11.98 -5.05
CA LYS A 144 -19.79 13.04 -4.45
C LYS A 144 -21.27 12.92 -4.79
N LYS A 145 -21.58 12.39 -5.96
CA LYS A 145 -22.95 12.32 -6.49
C LYS A 145 -23.67 11.04 -6.06
N LEU A 146 -22.92 10.04 -5.58
CA LEU A 146 -23.41 8.68 -5.36
C LEU A 146 -23.46 8.28 -3.88
N LEU A 147 -22.71 8.95 -3.01
CA LEU A 147 -22.56 8.56 -1.61
C LEU A 147 -23.39 9.48 -0.69
N SER A 148 -24.21 8.88 0.19
CA SER A 148 -24.87 9.57 1.31
C SER A 148 -23.84 10.10 2.33
N GLU A 149 -24.20 10.90 3.33
CA GLU A 149 -23.25 11.56 4.26
C GLU A 149 -22.93 10.77 5.54
N ASP A 150 -23.18 9.46 5.53
CA ASP A 150 -23.24 8.67 6.75
C ASP A 150 -21.86 8.29 7.33
N THR A 151 -20.81 8.33 6.50
CA THR A 151 -19.43 8.00 6.87
C THR A 151 -18.56 9.25 7.09
N THR A 152 -17.44 9.07 7.80
CA THR A 152 -16.54 10.19 8.09
C THR A 152 -15.78 10.69 6.86
N LEU A 153 -15.44 9.79 5.93
CA LEU A 153 -14.85 10.17 4.65
C LEU A 153 -15.80 11.06 3.84
N GLN A 154 -17.09 10.75 3.83
CA GLN A 154 -18.10 11.55 3.13
C GLN A 154 -18.26 12.95 3.75
N ARG A 155 -18.27 13.06 5.09
CA ARG A 155 -18.31 14.36 5.79
C ARG A 155 -17.07 15.21 5.52
N ALA A 156 -15.88 14.60 5.53
CA ALA A 156 -14.63 15.28 5.23
C ALA A 156 -14.59 15.78 3.77
N MET A 157 -15.02 14.94 2.82
CA MET A 157 -15.11 15.29 1.41
C MET A 157 -16.13 16.42 1.18
N LYS A 158 -17.32 16.36 1.79
CA LYS A 158 -18.33 17.43 1.69
C LYS A 158 -17.83 18.79 2.18
N LYS A 159 -17.24 18.84 3.39
CA LYS A 159 -16.67 20.07 3.96
C LYS A 159 -15.59 20.68 3.07
N HIS A 160 -14.82 19.84 2.36
CA HIS A 160 -13.80 20.29 1.43
C HIS A 160 -14.41 21.07 0.27
N LEU A 161 -15.53 20.60 -0.28
CA LEU A 161 -16.21 21.14 -1.45
C LEU A 161 -17.05 22.37 -1.17
N GLU A 162 -17.73 22.39 -0.02
CA GLU A 162 -18.52 23.55 0.43
C GLU A 162 -17.65 24.79 0.63
N ALA A 163 -16.36 24.60 0.91
CA ALA A 163 -15.37 25.67 0.93
C ALA A 163 -14.94 26.17 -0.47
N GLY A 164 -15.66 25.79 -1.53
CA GLY A 164 -15.39 26.20 -2.92
C GLY A 164 -14.21 25.47 -3.57
N ARG A 165 -13.68 24.43 -2.93
CA ARG A 165 -12.54 23.67 -3.46
C ARG A 165 -13.03 22.62 -4.44
N LYS A 166 -12.33 22.48 -5.56
CA LYS A 166 -12.61 21.45 -6.57
C LYS A 166 -11.98 20.13 -6.12
N VAL A 167 -12.58 19.01 -6.51
CA VAL A 167 -11.84 17.75 -6.66
C VAL A 167 -12.00 17.28 -8.08
N GLY A 168 -10.93 16.71 -8.61
CA GLY A 168 -10.89 15.98 -9.86
C GLY A 168 -10.27 14.61 -9.61
N SER A 169 -10.00 13.85 -10.68
CA SER A 169 -8.94 12.84 -10.61
C SER A 169 -7.65 13.55 -10.20
N ALA A 170 -7.15 13.25 -9.00
CA ALA A 170 -5.99 13.92 -8.47
C ALA A 170 -4.76 13.05 -8.71
N TYR A 171 -3.93 13.43 -9.68
CA TYR A 171 -2.50 13.15 -9.58
C TYR A 171 -1.96 14.19 -8.59
N GLY A 172 -1.60 13.75 -7.39
CA GLY A 172 -1.20 14.62 -6.31
C GLY A 172 0.32 14.76 -6.25
N VAL A 173 0.88 15.82 -6.80
CA VAL A 173 2.30 16.15 -6.58
C VAL A 173 2.43 16.90 -5.26
N TYR A 174 2.68 16.21 -4.14
CA TYR A 174 3.13 16.93 -2.94
C TYR A 174 4.58 17.38 -3.16
N VAL A 175 4.77 18.64 -3.53
CA VAL A 175 6.08 19.29 -3.61
C VAL A 175 6.22 20.24 -2.43
N ARG A 176 7.19 19.97 -1.55
CA ARG A 176 7.51 20.85 -0.43
C ARG A 176 8.14 22.14 -0.96
N ARG A 177 7.61 23.30 -0.58
CA ARG A 177 8.28 24.60 -0.75
C ARG A 177 9.26 24.87 0.38
#